data_AF-A0A448AX45-F1
#
_entry.id   AF-A0A448AX45-F1
#
_cell.length_a   1.000
_cell.length_b   1.000
_cell.length_c   1.000
_cell.angle_alpha   90.00
_cell.angle_beta   90.00
_cell.angle_gamma   90.00
#
_symmetry.space_group_name_H-M   'P 1'
#
loop_
_entity.id
_entity.type
_entity.pdbx_description
1 polymer ?
#
loop_
_entity_poly.entity_id
_entity_poly.type
_entity_poly.pdbx_seq_one_letter_code
_entity_poly.pdbx_strand_id
1 'polypeptide(L)'
;MPEFYTVSRDDISNIKQFKLSKKEDINIDLIEVVDIFSQSDALAVIDNLYPHGISRHGMQYLYGSIDHVYDQYHHSYVSNYHAIEIIFELIRLLKFPSNPSRFTSTYAWETFEDAIRFKLENCNGCGDIYKVSCENYFKADMNLLLLGSIPGAMIFAEKYWKGESTKNPLWECLLYGPVNILGKVN
;
A
#
# COMPACT_ATOMS: atom_id res chain seq x y z
N MET A 1 19.56 -6.33 12.06
CA MET A 1 18.57 -5.93 11.05
C MET A 1 17.46 -5.20 11.80
N PRO A 2 17.02 -4.01 11.35
CA PRO A 2 15.92 -3.29 11.97
C PRO A 2 14.67 -4.16 12.11
N GLU A 3 13.93 -3.95 13.19
CA GLU A 3 12.68 -4.64 13.49
C GLU A 3 11.52 -3.65 13.47
N PHE A 4 10.36 -4.11 12.98
CA PHE A 4 9.16 -3.32 12.83
C PHE A 4 7.93 -4.16 13.20
N TYR A 5 6.77 -3.54 13.17
CA TYR A 5 5.48 -4.16 13.42
C TYR A 5 4.60 -3.98 12.18
N THR A 6 3.93 -5.02 11.73
CA THR A 6 2.96 -4.95 10.62
C THR A 6 1.61 -5.46 11.12
N VAL A 7 0.52 -4.91 10.58
CA VAL A 7 -0.85 -5.29 10.90
C VAL A 7 -1.39 -6.09 9.72
N SER A 8 -1.66 -7.38 9.94
CA SER A 8 -2.24 -8.27 8.94
C SER A 8 -3.70 -8.53 9.24
N ARG A 9 -4.58 -8.30 8.25
CA ARG A 9 -6.01 -8.66 8.35
C ARG A 9 -6.28 -10.10 7.94
N ASP A 10 -5.29 -10.76 7.37
CA ASP A 10 -5.34 -12.17 6.99
C ASP A 10 -4.54 -13.03 7.97
N ASP A 11 -4.86 -14.33 8.03
CA ASP A 11 -4.02 -15.30 8.72
C ASP A 11 -2.72 -15.53 7.94
N ILE A 12 -1.59 -15.22 8.58
CA ILE A 12 -0.25 -15.37 8.04
C ILE A 12 0.65 -16.25 8.91
N SER A 13 0.06 -17.03 9.83
CA SER A 13 0.77 -17.91 10.77
C SER A 13 1.73 -18.89 10.08
N ASN A 14 1.41 -19.32 8.86
CA ASN A 14 2.23 -20.24 8.08
C ASN A 14 3.26 -19.55 7.15
N ILE A 15 3.29 -18.22 7.13
CA ILE A 15 4.18 -17.44 6.27
C ILE A 15 5.41 -17.02 7.08
N LYS A 16 6.60 -17.34 6.58
CA LYS A 16 7.87 -16.97 7.24
C LYS A 16 8.49 -15.69 6.68
N GLN A 17 8.10 -15.29 5.47
CA GLN A 17 8.67 -14.16 4.77
C GLN A 17 7.66 -13.60 3.77
N PHE A 18 7.50 -12.28 3.74
CA PHE A 18 6.79 -11.61 2.66
C PHE A 18 7.72 -11.51 1.44
N LYS A 19 7.28 -12.09 0.34
CA LYS A 19 7.92 -12.01 -0.97
C LYS A 19 7.01 -11.25 -1.92
N LEU A 20 7.59 -10.74 -3.01
CA LEU A 20 6.82 -10.18 -4.10
C LEU A 20 6.13 -11.31 -4.87
N SER A 21 4.85 -11.14 -5.16
CA SER A 21 4.07 -11.99 -6.03
C SER A 21 4.28 -11.55 -7.48
N LYS A 22 4.51 -12.51 -8.38
CA LYS A 22 4.55 -12.24 -9.83
C LYS A 22 3.16 -12.38 -10.43
N LYS A 23 2.99 -11.98 -11.69
CA LYS A 23 1.70 -12.09 -12.39
C LYS A 23 1.11 -13.50 -12.37
N GLU A 24 1.96 -14.53 -12.38
CA GLU A 24 1.49 -15.92 -12.39
C GLU A 24 0.82 -16.29 -11.06
N ASP A 25 1.12 -15.55 -9.99
CA ASP A 25 0.52 -15.70 -8.67
C ASP A 25 -0.76 -14.87 -8.50
N ILE A 26 -1.12 -14.05 -9.50
CA ILE A 26 -2.27 -13.13 -9.46
C ILE A 26 -3.46 -13.81 -10.14
N ASN A 27 -4.46 -14.19 -9.34
CA ASN A 27 -5.74 -14.71 -9.83
C ASN A 27 -6.86 -13.71 -9.51
N ILE A 28 -7.13 -12.78 -10.43
CA ILE A 28 -8.04 -11.65 -10.19
C ILE A 28 -8.91 -11.41 -11.42
N ASP A 29 -10.22 -11.40 -11.21
CA ASP A 29 -11.22 -11.02 -12.20
C ASP A 29 -11.20 -9.50 -12.39
N LEU A 30 -10.53 -9.04 -13.44
CA LEU A 30 -10.53 -7.64 -13.84
C LEU A 30 -11.77 -7.35 -14.69
N ILE A 31 -12.38 -6.18 -14.49
CA ILE A 31 -13.46 -5.71 -15.36
C ILE A 31 -12.85 -5.38 -16.72
N GLU A 32 -13.10 -6.22 -17.71
CA GLU A 32 -12.73 -5.96 -19.09
C GLU A 32 -13.68 -4.96 -19.73
N VAL A 33 -13.20 -4.25 -20.74
CA VAL A 33 -14.05 -3.43 -21.60
C VAL A 33 -13.93 -3.95 -23.02
N VAL A 34 -15.02 -4.53 -23.52
CA VAL A 34 -15.13 -5.14 -24.84
C VAL A 34 -14.53 -4.22 -25.90
N ASP A 35 -13.64 -4.79 -26.72
CA ASP A 35 -12.90 -4.11 -27.80
C ASP A 35 -11.94 -2.97 -27.37
N ILE A 36 -11.75 -2.73 -26.06
CA ILE A 36 -10.84 -1.69 -25.55
C ILE A 36 -9.66 -2.29 -24.80
N PHE A 37 -9.90 -3.14 -23.79
CA PHE A 37 -8.84 -3.84 -23.09
C PHE A 37 -9.35 -5.12 -22.41
N SER A 38 -8.43 -6.09 -22.31
CA SER A 38 -8.62 -7.39 -21.67
C SER A 38 -7.85 -7.48 -20.35
N GLN A 39 -8.12 -8.53 -19.57
CA GLN A 39 -7.32 -8.87 -18.40
C GLN A 39 -5.83 -9.01 -18.74
N SER A 40 -5.52 -9.54 -19.93
CA SER A 40 -4.13 -9.71 -20.37
C SER A 40 -3.40 -8.37 -20.58
N ASP A 41 -4.10 -7.34 -21.06
CA ASP A 41 -3.53 -6.00 -21.23
C ASP A 41 -3.21 -5.36 -19.88
N ALA A 42 -4.10 -5.49 -18.91
CA ALA A 42 -3.89 -4.97 -17.56
C ALA A 42 -2.74 -5.67 -16.83
N LEU A 43 -2.62 -7.00 -16.95
CA LEU A 43 -1.48 -7.74 -16.41
C LEU A 43 -0.16 -7.32 -17.07
N ALA A 44 -0.15 -7.03 -18.38
CA ALA A 44 1.04 -6.54 -19.07
C ALA A 44 1.47 -5.15 -18.58
N VAL A 45 0.53 -4.24 -18.28
CA VAL A 45 0.85 -2.94 -17.66
C VAL A 45 1.55 -3.14 -16.31
N ILE A 46 1.03 -4.06 -15.50
CA ILE A 46 1.57 -4.35 -14.18
C ILE A 46 2.97 -4.95 -14.25
N ASP A 47 3.21 -5.90 -15.15
CA ASP A 47 4.53 -6.47 -15.40
C ASP A 47 5.55 -5.41 -15.83
N ASN A 48 5.14 -4.48 -16.69
CA ASN A 48 6.01 -3.43 -17.19
C ASN A 48 6.41 -2.44 -16.08
N LEU A 49 5.47 -2.12 -15.18
CA LEU A 49 5.73 -1.20 -14.06
C LEU A 49 6.48 -1.90 -12.91
N TYR A 50 6.18 -3.16 -12.63
CA TYR A 50 6.70 -3.93 -11.50
C TYR A 50 7.26 -5.28 -11.96
N PRO A 51 8.36 -5.30 -12.74
CA PRO A 51 8.91 -6.54 -13.33
C PRO A 51 9.41 -7.56 -12.29
N HIS A 52 9.58 -7.13 -11.04
CA HIS A 52 9.99 -7.97 -9.91
C HIS A 52 8.81 -8.44 -9.04
N GLY A 53 7.58 -8.05 -9.40
CA GLY A 53 6.36 -8.39 -8.68
C GLY A 53 5.87 -7.30 -7.73
N ILE A 54 4.73 -7.59 -7.10
CA ILE A 54 3.98 -6.68 -6.21
C ILE A 54 3.94 -7.29 -4.82
N SER A 55 3.94 -6.46 -3.77
CA SER A 55 3.78 -6.95 -2.40
C SER A 55 2.33 -7.35 -2.10
N ARG A 56 2.12 -8.11 -1.02
CA ARG A 56 0.76 -8.42 -0.53
C ARG A 56 -0.08 -7.15 -0.28
N HIS A 57 0.54 -6.09 0.25
CA HIS A 57 -0.14 -4.82 0.47
C HIS A 57 -0.48 -4.16 -0.87
N GLY A 58 0.45 -4.12 -1.83
CA GLY A 58 0.21 -3.58 -3.16
C GLY A 58 -0.94 -4.25 -3.89
N MET A 59 -1.05 -5.58 -3.76
CA MET A 59 -2.17 -6.35 -4.31
C MET A 59 -3.52 -5.86 -3.79
N GLN A 60 -3.63 -5.56 -2.50
CA GLN A 60 -4.84 -5.02 -1.89
C GLN A 60 -5.26 -3.69 -2.52
N TYR A 61 -4.29 -2.80 -2.81
CA TYR A 61 -4.56 -1.47 -3.37
C TYR A 61 -4.68 -1.45 -4.89
N LEU A 62 -4.14 -2.43 -5.61
CA LEU A 62 -4.32 -2.55 -7.06
C LEU A 62 -5.65 -3.21 -7.43
N TYR A 63 -6.12 -4.16 -6.62
CA TYR A 63 -7.21 -5.04 -7.00
C TYR A 63 -8.34 -5.18 -5.99
N GLY A 64 -8.25 -4.53 -4.82
CA GLY A 64 -9.35 -4.49 -3.87
C GLY A 64 -10.62 -3.95 -4.53
N SER A 65 -11.77 -4.53 -4.17
CA SER A 65 -13.07 -4.16 -4.72
C SER A 65 -13.32 -2.66 -4.56
N ILE A 66 -13.84 -2.04 -5.61
CA ILE A 66 -14.40 -0.69 -5.54
C ILE A 66 -15.64 -0.78 -4.65
N ASP A 67 -15.51 -0.38 -3.39
CA ASP A 67 -16.65 -0.33 -2.47
C ASP A 67 -17.64 0.74 -3.00
N HIS A 68 -18.61 0.30 -3.78
CA HIS A 68 -19.75 1.10 -4.16
C HIS A 68 -20.75 1.08 -2.99
N VAL A 69 -20.75 2.13 -2.16
CA VAL A 69 -21.89 2.38 -1.27
C VAL A 69 -22.88 3.25 -2.03
N TYR A 70 -23.99 2.65 -2.46
CA TYR A 70 -25.11 3.39 -3.02
C TYR A 70 -25.88 4.05 -1.86
N ASP A 71 -25.97 5.38 -1.85
CA ASP A 71 -26.97 6.06 -1.03
C ASP A 71 -28.35 6.07 -1.72
N GLN A 72 -29.37 6.53 -1.00
CA GLN A 72 -30.74 6.68 -1.50
C GLN A 72 -30.89 7.68 -2.68
N TYR A 73 -29.80 8.33 -3.11
CA TYR A 73 -29.74 9.30 -4.19
C TYR A 73 -28.84 8.85 -5.36
N HIS A 74 -28.36 7.60 -5.37
CA HIS A 74 -27.46 7.05 -6.40
C HIS A 74 -26.13 7.78 -6.55
N HIS A 75 -25.63 8.46 -5.51
CA HIS A 75 -24.25 8.95 -5.53
C HIS A 75 -23.29 7.78 -5.27
N SER A 76 -22.41 7.48 -6.23
CA SER A 76 -21.33 6.53 -6.03
C SER A 76 -20.23 7.21 -5.22
N TYR A 77 -20.14 6.96 -3.91
CA TYR A 77 -18.92 7.26 -3.16
C TYR A 77 -17.87 6.23 -3.55
N VAL A 78 -17.09 6.51 -4.59
CA VAL A 78 -15.92 5.70 -4.93
C VAL A 78 -14.86 5.99 -3.87
N SER A 79 -14.35 4.93 -3.25
CA SER A 79 -13.15 4.99 -2.42
C SER A 79 -12.02 5.70 -3.17
N ASN A 80 -11.54 6.84 -2.66
CA ASN A 80 -10.48 7.62 -3.30
C ASN A 80 -9.08 7.04 -3.06
N TYR A 81 -8.96 5.90 -2.36
CA TYR A 81 -7.68 5.26 -2.07
C TYR A 81 -6.91 4.91 -3.36
N HIS A 82 -7.58 4.36 -4.37
CA HIS A 82 -6.90 4.05 -5.65
C HIS A 82 -6.36 5.30 -6.35
N ALA A 83 -7.10 6.42 -6.27
CA ALA A 83 -6.66 7.70 -6.83
C ALA A 83 -5.45 8.28 -6.05
N ILE A 84 -5.42 8.13 -4.72
CA ILE A 84 -4.25 8.47 -3.90
C ILE A 84 -3.04 7.65 -4.36
N GLU A 85 -3.18 6.33 -4.41
CA GLU A 85 -2.06 5.43 -4.72
C GLU A 85 -1.48 5.69 -6.11
N ILE A 86 -2.33 5.85 -7.15
CA ILE A 86 -1.82 6.11 -8.50
C ILE A 86 -1.17 7.49 -8.64
N ILE A 87 -1.74 8.55 -8.04
CA ILE A 87 -1.16 9.89 -8.09
C ILE A 87 0.20 9.89 -7.38
N PHE A 88 0.29 9.25 -6.21
CA PHE A 88 1.52 9.20 -5.44
C PHE A 88 2.60 8.39 -6.19
N GLU A 89 2.24 7.27 -6.81
CA GLU A 89 3.19 6.49 -7.62
C GLU A 89 3.69 7.26 -8.84
N LEU A 90 2.81 7.99 -9.55
CA LEU A 90 3.22 8.81 -10.69
C LEU A 90 4.21 9.91 -10.26
N ILE A 91 3.99 10.56 -9.12
CA ILE A 91 4.92 11.54 -8.57
C ILE A 91 6.23 10.88 -8.11
N ARG A 92 6.17 9.67 -7.54
CA ARG A 92 7.37 8.88 -7.19
C ARG A 92 8.21 8.60 -8.43
N LEU A 93 7.61 8.06 -9.48
CA LEU A 93 8.29 7.75 -10.75
C LEU A 93 8.92 9.00 -11.37
N LEU A 94 8.21 10.13 -11.33
CA LEU A 94 8.65 11.37 -11.94
C LEU A 94 9.78 12.07 -11.17
N LYS A 95 9.73 12.07 -9.82
CA LYS A 95 10.58 12.94 -8.99
C LYS A 95 11.45 12.20 -7.97
N PHE A 96 11.06 10.99 -7.56
CA PHE A 96 11.72 10.22 -6.51
C PHE A 96 11.91 8.74 -6.90
N PRO A 97 12.48 8.44 -8.09
CA PRO A 97 12.50 7.07 -8.62
C PRO A 97 13.32 6.09 -7.75
N SER A 98 14.20 6.59 -6.88
CA SER A 98 14.99 5.79 -5.93
C SER A 98 14.19 5.31 -4.72
N ASN A 99 13.06 5.95 -4.40
CA ASN A 99 12.19 5.54 -3.30
C ASN A 99 11.41 4.28 -3.71
N PRO A 100 11.03 3.40 -2.77
CA PRO A 100 10.34 2.18 -3.12
C PRO A 100 8.91 2.50 -3.53
N SER A 101 8.36 1.73 -4.47
CA SER A 101 6.92 1.84 -4.75
C SER A 101 6.13 1.31 -3.56
N ARG A 102 5.03 2.00 -3.23
CA ARG A 102 4.05 1.50 -2.25
C ARG A 102 3.50 0.14 -2.68
N PHE A 103 3.32 -0.08 -3.98
CA PHE A 103 2.84 -1.35 -4.54
C PHE A 103 3.83 -2.51 -4.38
N THR A 104 5.12 -2.24 -4.19
CA THR A 104 6.14 -3.27 -3.98
C THR A 104 6.60 -3.37 -2.53
N SER A 105 6.05 -2.56 -1.63
CA SER A 105 6.52 -2.46 -0.24
C SER A 105 5.61 -3.21 0.73
N THR A 106 6.19 -3.71 1.82
CA THR A 106 5.40 -4.12 2.99
C THR A 106 5.26 -2.94 3.94
N TYR A 107 4.04 -2.67 4.40
CA TYR A 107 3.78 -1.55 5.30
C TYR A 107 4.00 -1.99 6.75
N ALA A 108 4.74 -1.18 7.49
CA ALA A 108 5.08 -1.46 8.88
C ALA A 108 5.23 -0.17 9.70
N TRP A 109 5.33 -0.33 11.00
CA TRP A 109 5.49 0.73 11.99
C TRP A 109 6.71 0.43 12.86
N GLU A 110 7.47 1.45 13.26
CA GLU A 110 8.67 1.27 14.08
C GLU A 110 8.32 0.85 15.52
N THR A 111 7.17 1.27 16.03
CA THR A 111 6.72 0.98 17.39
C THR A 111 5.46 0.12 17.39
N PHE A 112 5.30 -0.67 18.46
CA PHE A 112 4.10 -1.46 18.65
C PHE A 112 2.88 -0.55 18.88
N GLU A 113 3.09 0.58 19.56
CA GLU A 113 2.08 1.61 19.83
C GLU A 113 1.55 2.22 18.53
N ASP A 114 2.42 2.55 17.57
CA ASP A 114 2.00 3.06 16.26
C ASP A 114 1.24 1.99 15.45
N ALA A 115 1.64 0.72 15.53
CA ALA A 115 0.90 -0.37 14.90
C ALA A 115 -0.49 -0.56 15.55
N ILE A 116 -0.60 -0.44 16.88
CA ILE A 116 -1.89 -0.44 17.59
C ILE A 116 -2.73 0.76 17.18
N ARG A 117 -2.13 1.94 17.10
CA ARG A 117 -2.82 3.17 16.65
C ARG A 117 -3.37 3.00 15.25
N PHE A 118 -2.57 2.55 14.29
CA PHE A 118 -3.03 2.26 12.93
C PHE A 118 -4.13 1.19 12.91
N LYS A 119 -3.99 0.11 13.69
CA LYS A 119 -5.01 -0.92 13.80
C LYS A 119 -6.36 -0.33 14.26
N LEU A 120 -6.35 0.53 15.27
CA LEU A 120 -7.55 1.17 15.81
C LEU A 120 -8.13 2.21 14.85
N GLU A 121 -7.31 3.10 14.29
CA GLU A 121 -7.74 4.25 13.50
C GLU A 121 -8.04 3.88 12.03
N ASN A 122 -7.35 2.89 11.44
CA ASN A 122 -7.40 2.60 10.01
C ASN A 122 -7.90 1.19 9.68
N CYS A 123 -7.87 0.25 10.63
CA CYS A 123 -8.34 -1.13 10.42
C CYS A 123 -9.61 -1.47 11.21
N ASN A 124 -10.32 -0.48 11.75
CA ASN A 124 -11.51 -0.67 12.59
C ASN A 124 -11.25 -1.61 13.80
N GLY A 125 -10.03 -1.61 14.33
CA GLY A 125 -9.61 -2.50 15.42
C GLY A 125 -9.34 -3.96 15.01
N CYS A 126 -9.45 -4.29 13.72
CA CYS A 126 -9.25 -5.65 13.20
C CYS A 126 -7.80 -5.94 12.81
N GLY A 127 -7.45 -7.23 12.78
CA GLY A 127 -6.14 -7.72 12.33
C GLY A 127 -5.18 -8.06 13.47
N ASP A 128 -4.18 -8.86 13.14
CA ASP A 128 -3.12 -9.32 14.03
C ASP A 128 -1.83 -8.53 13.78
N ILE A 129 -1.08 -8.29 14.85
CA ILE A 129 0.19 -7.57 14.78
C ILE A 129 1.32 -8.59 14.81
N TYR A 130 2.19 -8.48 13.80
CA TYR A 130 3.37 -9.30 13.66
C TYR A 130 4.62 -8.45 13.75
N LYS A 131 5.61 -8.95 14.47
CA LYS A 131 6.97 -8.41 14.43
C LYS A 131 7.65 -8.89 13.15
N VAL A 132 8.28 -7.99 12.44
CA VAL A 132 8.97 -8.25 11.18
C VAL A 132 10.35 -7.62 11.19
N SER A 133 11.23 -8.05 10.29
CA SER A 133 12.54 -7.44 10.10
C SER A 133 12.86 -7.25 8.62
N CYS A 134 13.54 -6.14 8.32
CA CYS A 134 13.95 -5.78 6.98
C CYS A 134 15.22 -4.93 7.04
N GLU A 135 16.08 -5.04 6.03
CA GLU A 135 17.33 -4.28 5.93
C GLU A 135 17.11 -2.83 5.48
N ASN A 136 16.33 -2.64 4.41
CA ASN A 136 16.12 -1.35 3.76
C ASN A 136 14.66 -0.94 3.89
N TYR A 137 14.42 0.33 4.19
CA TYR A 137 13.07 0.88 4.32
C TYR A 137 13.05 2.37 4.02
N PHE A 138 11.89 2.84 3.58
CA PHE A 138 11.60 4.26 3.42
C PHE A 138 10.55 4.65 4.45
N LYS A 139 10.74 5.79 5.11
CA LYS A 139 9.85 6.26 6.17
C LYS A 139 9.13 7.52 5.72
N ALA A 140 7.81 7.54 5.85
CA ALA A 140 6.98 8.69 5.49
C ALA A 140 5.78 8.84 6.41
N ASP A 141 5.24 10.06 6.50
CA ASP A 141 4.05 10.34 7.29
C ASP A 141 2.80 9.91 6.52
N MET A 142 2.14 8.85 6.99
CA MET A 142 0.92 8.31 6.40
C MET A 142 -0.21 9.36 6.35
N ASN A 143 -0.21 10.34 7.26
CA ASN A 143 -1.22 11.41 7.28
C ASN A 143 -1.13 12.34 6.06
N LEU A 144 -0.06 12.25 5.26
CA LEU A 144 0.07 12.98 4.00
C LEU A 144 -0.60 12.27 2.81
N LEU A 145 -1.11 11.04 2.96
CA LEU A 145 -1.84 10.31 1.91
C LEU A 145 -3.24 10.90 1.68
N LEU A 146 -3.29 12.12 1.15
CA LEU A 146 -4.50 12.92 0.96
C LEU A 146 -4.58 13.44 -0.47
N LEU A 147 -5.81 13.60 -0.96
CA LEU A 147 -6.10 14.37 -2.16
C LEU A 147 -6.69 15.72 -1.78
N GLY A 148 -6.29 16.76 -2.51
CA GLY A 148 -6.88 18.09 -2.45
C GLY A 148 -7.21 18.58 -3.86
N SER A 149 -7.11 19.89 -4.10
CA SER A 149 -6.99 20.40 -5.47
C SER A 149 -5.76 19.80 -6.18
N ILE A 150 -5.68 19.86 -7.51
CA ILE A 150 -4.53 19.31 -8.25
C ILE A 150 -3.17 19.78 -7.67
N PRO A 151 -2.95 21.09 -7.41
CA PRO A 151 -1.72 21.53 -6.73
C PRO A 151 -1.55 20.96 -5.32
N GLY A 152 -2.64 20.83 -4.56
CA GLY A 152 -2.63 20.25 -3.22
C GLY A 152 -2.19 18.78 -3.23
N ALA A 153 -2.75 17.96 -4.13
CA ALA A 153 -2.36 16.56 -4.29
C ALA A 153 -0.87 16.42 -4.64
N MET A 154 -0.33 17.29 -5.51
CA MET A 154 1.10 17.30 -5.81
C MET A 154 1.96 17.68 -4.61
N ILE A 155 1.53 18.68 -3.82
CA ILE A 155 2.24 19.08 -2.59
C ILE A 155 2.27 17.92 -1.59
N PHE A 156 1.15 17.25 -1.36
CA PHE A 156 1.07 16.12 -0.44
C PHE A 156 1.96 14.95 -0.88
N ALA A 157 1.90 14.57 -2.16
CA ALA A 157 2.72 13.49 -2.71
C ALA A 157 4.23 13.81 -2.62
N GLU A 158 4.64 15.05 -2.94
CA GLU A 158 6.04 15.44 -2.80
C GLU A 158 6.52 15.44 -1.36
N LYS A 159 5.70 15.95 -0.43
CA LYS A 159 6.04 15.94 1.00
C LYS A 159 6.21 14.52 1.51
N TYR A 160 5.29 13.63 1.14
CA TYR A 160 5.34 12.22 1.48
C TYR A 160 6.65 11.59 0.99
N TRP A 161 6.98 11.75 -0.29
CA TRP A 161 8.19 11.15 -0.86
C TRP A 161 9.51 11.82 -0.45
N LYS A 162 9.48 13.07 0.04
CA LYS A 162 10.63 13.70 0.70
C LYS A 162 10.85 13.21 2.13
N GLY A 163 9.91 12.46 2.71
CA GLY A 163 9.94 12.09 4.13
C GLY A 163 9.63 13.26 5.06
N GLU A 164 8.95 14.30 4.57
CA GLU A 164 8.46 15.40 5.41
C GLU A 164 7.27 14.93 6.25
N SER A 165 6.96 15.67 7.33
CA SER A 165 5.89 15.32 8.25
C SER A 165 4.88 16.44 8.45
N THR A 166 3.68 16.04 8.86
CA THR A 166 2.73 16.91 9.56
C THR A 166 3.22 17.18 10.99
N LYS A 167 2.46 17.98 11.75
CA LYS A 167 2.76 18.26 13.17
C LYS A 167 2.61 17.03 14.07
N ASN A 168 1.69 16.13 13.72
CA ASN A 168 1.36 14.92 14.48
C ASN A 168 1.41 13.72 13.54
N PRO A 169 2.61 13.25 13.16
CA PRO A 169 2.75 12.22 12.15
C PRO A 169 2.18 10.86 12.61
N LEU A 170 1.79 10.05 11.64
CA LEU A 170 1.69 8.60 11.79
C LEU A 170 2.73 8.00 10.86
N TRP A 171 3.90 7.67 11.41
CA TRP A 171 5.02 7.20 10.60
C TRP A 171 4.77 5.79 10.09
N GLU A 172 4.75 5.66 8.77
CA GLU A 172 4.74 4.38 8.06
C GLU A 172 6.13 4.10 7.49
N CYS A 173 6.56 2.85 7.60
CA CYS A 173 7.76 2.32 6.99
C CYS A 173 7.38 1.42 5.81
N LEU A 174 7.77 1.83 4.61
CA LEU A 174 7.73 1.04 3.40
C LEU A 174 8.98 0.15 3.36
N LEU A 175 8.83 -1.10 3.77
CA LEU A 175 9.90 -2.09 3.84
C LEU A 175 10.19 -2.67 2.45
N TYR A 176 11.45 -2.73 2.08
CA TYR A 176 11.89 -3.29 0.81
C TYR A 176 11.88 -4.82 0.93
N GLY A 177 11.23 -5.50 -0.01
CA GLY A 177 11.22 -6.97 -0.03
C GLY A 177 12.63 -7.55 -0.24
N PRO A 178 12.91 -8.76 0.29
CA PRO A 178 12.04 -9.60 1.12
C PRO A 178 12.01 -9.19 2.61
N VAL A 179 10.87 -9.40 3.28
CA VAL A 179 10.67 -9.05 4.70
C VAL A 179 10.43 -10.29 5.54
N ASN A 180 11.24 -10.50 6.59
CA ASN A 180 11.15 -11.67 7.45
C ASN A 180 10.10 -11.48 8.55
N ILE A 181 9.27 -12.49 8.78
CA ILE A 181 8.27 -12.49 9.86
C ILE A 181 8.89 -13.17 11.08
N LEU A 182 8.93 -12.47 12.20
CA LEU A 182 9.54 -12.95 13.44
C LEU A 182 8.52 -13.61 14.38
N GLY A 183 7.24 -13.21 14.30
CA GLY A 183 6.15 -13.82 15.04
C GLY A 183 5.02 -12.85 15.35
N LYS A 184 3.87 -13.41 15.76
CA LYS A 184 2.71 -12.65 16.25
C LYS A 184 2.99 -12.11 17.66
N VAL A 185 2.50 -10.91 17.98
CA VAL A 185 2.79 -10.23 19.24
C VAL A 185 1.56 -9.72 20.01
N ASN A 186 0.34 -10.07 19.58
CA ASN A 186 -0.92 -9.67 20.22
C ASN A 186 -1.92 -10.81 20.36
#